data_AF-A0AAD7SPJ9-F1
#
_entry.id   AF-A0AAD7SPJ9-F1
#
_cell.length_a   1.000
_cell.length_b   1.000
_cell.length_c   1.000
_cell.angle_alpha   90.00
_cell.angle_beta   90.00
_cell.angle_gamma   90.00
#
_symmetry.space_group_name_H-M   'P 1'
#
loop_
_entity.id
_entity.type
_entity.pdbx_description
1 polymer ?
#
loop_
_entity_poly.entity_id
_entity_poly.type
_entity_poly.pdbx_seq_one_letter_code
_entity_poly.pdbx_strand_id
1 'polypeptide(L)'
;TSFSPPKSKTQRRYRSVISDVFDGTIVSSVQCLTCDRVSVTLETFQDISLPIPGKEDLAKLHSSSHQTALVKAGSCGEAYAPQGWIAFVMEYIKSWFWGPVVTLQDCLAAFFARDELKGDNMYSCEKCKKLRNGVKFCKVQSLPEILCIHLKRFRHELMFSTKIGTHVSFPLGGLDLQPFLAKDSSAHTTSYDLLSVICHHGTASSGHYIAYCRNDLNNLWYEFDDQSVTEVPESCVQNAEAYVLFYKKSKEDAQKERRRVSSLLSMMEPSLLQFYISRQWLNRFKTFAEPGPITNNDFLCCHGGVPPHKATYIDDLVLMLPQNVWDHLYSRYGGGPAVNHLYACHTCQTEIEKLEKRRKAELDMFVRLNKAFQEEESPIVIYCISMHWFREWEGFVKGKDNDPPGPIDNTKIAINKNGHLTLKQGADSGQISEETWNFLHSIHGGGPVVTVRPNVGHQESEVSQSEEKVEVETRTI
;
A
#
# COMPACT_ATOMS: atom_id res chain seq x y z
N THR A 1 -21.97 34.26 -13.10
CA THR A 1 -20.72 33.62 -12.67
C THR A 1 -21.01 32.17 -12.37
N SER A 2 -20.59 31.27 -13.27
CA SER A 2 -20.81 29.82 -13.15
C SER A 2 -19.92 29.25 -12.06
N PHE A 3 -20.52 28.78 -10.96
CA PHE A 3 -19.83 28.01 -9.93
C PHE A 3 -19.44 26.65 -10.51
N SER A 4 -18.18 26.50 -10.89
CA SER A 4 -17.58 25.19 -11.11
C SER A 4 -17.39 24.52 -9.75
N PRO A 5 -17.88 23.29 -9.54
CA PRO A 5 -17.67 22.59 -8.28
C PRO A 5 -16.17 22.29 -8.07
N PRO A 6 -15.69 22.21 -6.83
CA PRO A 6 -14.30 21.86 -6.56
C PRO A 6 -14.04 20.47 -7.15
N LYS A 7 -13.04 20.37 -8.04
CA LYS A 7 -12.54 19.11 -8.58
C LYS A 7 -12.34 18.16 -7.40
N SER A 8 -13.04 17.02 -7.38
CA SER A 8 -12.81 16.02 -6.36
C SER A 8 -11.32 15.68 -6.38
N LYS A 9 -10.65 15.77 -5.23
CA LYS A 9 -9.28 15.28 -5.10
C LYS A 9 -9.35 13.80 -5.49
N THR A 10 -8.90 13.45 -6.69
CA THR A 10 -8.70 12.08 -7.11
C THR A 10 -7.86 11.44 -6.01
N GLN A 11 -8.44 10.52 -5.24
CA GLN A 11 -7.67 9.77 -4.24
C GLN A 11 -6.50 9.14 -5.00
N ARG A 12 -5.28 9.62 -4.72
CA ARG A 12 -4.07 9.02 -5.29
C ARG A 12 -4.04 7.58 -4.78
N ARG A 13 -4.25 6.61 -5.68
CA ARG A 13 -4.07 5.19 -5.38
C ARG A 13 -2.57 4.98 -5.24
N TYR A 14 -2.09 4.88 -3.99
CA TYR A 14 -0.70 4.54 -3.73
C TYR A 14 -0.48 3.08 -4.10
N ARG A 15 0.51 2.82 -4.94
CA ARG A 15 0.90 1.48 -5.36
C ARG A 15 2.41 1.35 -5.18
N SER A 16 2.84 0.26 -4.56
CA SER A 16 4.23 -0.07 -4.30
C SER A 16 4.44 -1.58 -4.47
N VAL A 17 5.70 -2.03 -4.37
CA VAL A 17 5.98 -3.46 -4.31
C VAL A 17 5.29 -4.15 -3.13
N ILE A 18 5.09 -3.44 -2.01
CA ILE A 18 4.38 -3.97 -0.84
C ILE A 18 2.92 -4.20 -1.16
N SER A 19 2.25 -3.22 -1.77
CA SER A 19 0.85 -3.40 -2.17
C SER A 19 0.68 -4.49 -3.23
N ASP A 20 1.64 -4.62 -4.15
CA ASP A 20 1.57 -5.65 -5.19
C ASP A 20 1.74 -7.08 -4.65
N VAL A 21 2.47 -7.23 -3.54
CA VAL A 21 2.80 -8.54 -2.96
C VAL A 21 1.81 -8.94 -1.87
N PHE A 22 1.47 -8.01 -0.97
CA PHE A 22 0.77 -8.32 0.29
C PHE A 22 -0.66 -7.82 0.37
N ASP A 23 -1.09 -6.86 -0.47
CA ASP A 23 -2.46 -6.34 -0.36
C ASP A 23 -3.48 -7.38 -0.84
N GLY A 24 -4.31 -7.84 0.09
CA GLY A 24 -5.61 -8.42 -0.19
C GLY A 24 -6.73 -7.41 0.08
N THR A 25 -7.96 -7.79 -0.19
CA THR A 25 -9.13 -6.98 0.16
C THR A 25 -10.21 -7.85 0.78
N ILE A 26 -10.79 -7.38 1.87
CA ILE A 26 -11.95 -7.98 2.53
C ILE A 26 -13.16 -7.08 2.29
N VAL A 27 -14.29 -7.71 1.96
CA VAL A 27 -15.60 -7.07 2.00
C VAL A 27 -16.23 -7.35 3.36
N SER A 28 -16.37 -6.32 4.17
CA SER A 28 -17.00 -6.33 5.49
C SER A 28 -18.42 -5.80 5.37
N SER A 29 -19.37 -6.49 5.99
CA SER A 29 -20.78 -6.11 6.01
C SER A 29 -21.32 -6.09 7.43
N VAL A 30 -22.06 -5.05 7.79
CA VAL A 30 -22.75 -4.94 9.08
C VAL A 30 -24.24 -4.71 8.83
N GLN A 31 -25.07 -5.65 9.27
CA GLN A 31 -26.52 -5.53 9.23
C GLN A 31 -27.05 -4.99 10.56
N CYS A 32 -27.83 -3.90 10.50
CA CYS A 32 -28.55 -3.39 11.67
C CYS A 32 -29.71 -4.32 12.03
N LEU A 33 -29.76 -4.82 13.26
CA LEU A 33 -30.90 -5.64 13.72
C LEU A 33 -32.15 -4.83 14.11
N THR A 34 -32.12 -3.50 13.93
CA THR A 34 -33.26 -2.63 14.22
C THR A 34 -33.90 -2.02 12.97
N CYS A 35 -33.11 -1.73 11.94
CA CYS A 35 -33.62 -1.06 10.73
C CYS A 35 -33.26 -1.80 9.44
N ASP A 36 -32.68 -2.99 9.56
CA ASP A 36 -32.26 -3.92 8.50
C ASP A 36 -31.32 -3.36 7.43
N ARG A 37 -30.78 -2.15 7.64
CA ARG A 37 -29.78 -1.57 6.75
C ARG A 37 -28.49 -2.37 6.84
N VAL A 38 -28.01 -2.82 5.70
CA VAL A 38 -26.67 -3.39 5.52
C VAL A 38 -25.72 -2.27 5.08
N SER A 39 -24.66 -2.07 5.84
CA SER A 39 -23.53 -1.22 5.44
C SER A 39 -22.39 -2.12 4.97
N VAL A 40 -21.83 -1.83 3.80
CA VAL A 40 -20.74 -2.59 3.20
C VAL A 40 -19.50 -1.70 3.13
N THR A 41 -18.37 -2.22 3.58
CA THR A 41 -17.05 -1.59 3.47
C THR A 41 -16.07 -2.54 2.79
N LEU A 42 -15.22 -1.98 1.92
CA LEU A 42 -14.07 -2.67 1.35
C LEU A 42 -12.82 -2.20 2.09
N GLU A 43 -12.07 -3.14 2.64
CA GLU A 43 -10.91 -2.89 3.47
C GLU A 43 -9.71 -3.64 2.89
N THR A 44 -8.64 -2.91 2.58
CA THR A 44 -7.35 -3.51 2.20
C THR A 44 -6.68 -4.06 3.45
N PHE A 45 -6.08 -5.24 3.35
CA PHE A 45 -5.28 -5.85 4.41
C PHE A 45 -3.94 -6.32 3.86
N GLN A 46 -2.89 -6.28 4.68
CA GLN A 46 -1.55 -6.82 4.37
C GLN A 46 -1.24 -8.08 5.16
N ASP A 47 -1.89 -8.25 6.30
CA ASP A 47 -1.91 -9.45 7.12
C ASP A 47 -3.34 -9.72 7.61
N ILE A 48 -3.60 -10.98 7.97
CA ILE A 48 -4.82 -11.36 8.68
C ILE A 48 -4.44 -11.88 10.06
N SER A 49 -4.91 -11.17 11.08
CA SER A 49 -4.71 -11.56 12.48
C SER A 49 -5.85 -12.45 12.97
N LEU A 50 -5.64 -13.76 12.99
CA LEU A 50 -6.63 -14.78 13.32
C LEU A 50 -6.75 -15.03 14.83
N PRO A 51 -7.98 -15.16 15.36
CA PRO A 51 -8.19 -15.68 16.70
C PRO A 51 -7.89 -17.18 16.76
N ILE A 52 -7.42 -17.65 17.91
CA ILE A 52 -7.29 -19.09 18.19
C ILE A 52 -8.55 -19.52 18.95
N PRO A 53 -9.45 -20.32 18.34
CA PRO A 53 -10.72 -20.68 18.97
C PRO A 53 -10.51 -21.59 20.18
N GLY A 54 -11.31 -21.36 21.23
CA GLY A 54 -11.36 -22.26 22.39
C GLY A 54 -12.16 -23.53 22.11
N LYS A 55 -12.23 -24.45 23.08
CA LYS A 55 -12.99 -25.71 22.94
C LYS A 55 -14.46 -25.50 22.58
N GLU A 56 -15.12 -24.51 23.19
CA GLU A 56 -16.53 -24.20 22.94
C GLU A 56 -16.76 -23.60 21.55
N ASP A 57 -15.84 -22.73 21.11
CA ASP A 57 -15.91 -22.10 19.79
C ASP A 57 -15.73 -23.14 18.68
N LEU A 58 -14.81 -24.09 18.86
CA LEU A 58 -14.62 -25.23 17.96
C LEU A 58 -15.89 -26.07 17.84
N ALA A 59 -16.53 -26.39 18.97
CA ALA A 59 -17.78 -27.16 18.96
C ALA A 59 -18.89 -26.43 18.19
N LYS A 60 -19.01 -25.11 18.35
CA LYS A 60 -19.97 -24.29 17.59
C LYS A 60 -19.64 -24.30 16.09
N LEU A 61 -18.39 -24.07 15.73
CA LEU A 61 -17.92 -24.09 14.33
C LEU A 61 -18.27 -25.42 13.67
N HIS A 62 -17.87 -26.55 14.27
CA HIS A 62 -18.09 -27.88 13.71
C HIS A 62 -19.57 -28.26 13.64
N SER A 63 -20.38 -27.85 14.63
CA SER A 63 -21.83 -28.06 14.59
C SER A 63 -22.53 -27.28 13.47
N SER A 64 -22.03 -26.08 13.13
CA SER A 64 -22.58 -25.24 12.07
C SER A 64 -22.19 -25.74 10.67
N SER A 65 -20.98 -26.30 10.51
CA SER A 65 -20.52 -26.93 9.26
C SER A 65 -21.37 -28.11 8.82
N HIS A 66 -21.83 -28.92 9.79
CA HIS A 66 -22.62 -30.13 9.52
C HIS A 66 -24.04 -29.88 9.00
N GLN A 67 -24.60 -28.67 9.11
CA GLN A 67 -25.89 -28.35 8.50
C GLN A 67 -25.83 -28.17 6.97
N THR A 68 -24.63 -28.08 6.39
CA THR A 68 -24.45 -27.88 4.93
C THR A 68 -24.17 -29.17 4.16
N ALA A 69 -24.03 -30.32 4.84
CA ALA A 69 -23.58 -31.59 4.25
C ALA A 69 -24.62 -32.73 4.30
N LEU A 70 -25.92 -32.43 4.45
CA LEU A 70 -27.00 -33.42 4.31
C LEU A 70 -27.70 -33.26 2.95
N VAL A 71 -27.02 -33.68 1.88
CA VAL A 71 -27.69 -34.08 0.64
C VAL A 71 -27.12 -35.41 0.15
N LYS A 72 -27.95 -36.44 0.35
CA LYS A 72 -28.05 -37.71 -0.38
C LYS A 72 -26.86 -38.68 -0.33
N ALA A 73 -26.94 -39.62 0.62
CA ALA A 73 -26.36 -40.95 0.45
C ALA A 73 -27.09 -41.70 -0.68
N GLY A 74 -26.34 -42.21 -1.65
CA GLY A 74 -26.86 -43.07 -2.71
C GLY A 74 -25.79 -43.60 -3.66
N SER A 75 -25.38 -44.85 -3.43
CA SER A 75 -24.89 -45.84 -4.41
C SER A 75 -23.41 -45.83 -4.88
N CYS A 76 -22.65 -46.76 -4.29
CA CYS A 76 -21.73 -47.77 -4.86
C CYS A 76 -20.74 -47.43 -6.00
N GLY A 77 -19.44 -47.68 -5.74
CA GLY A 77 -18.41 -47.93 -6.77
C GLY A 77 -17.00 -48.01 -6.16
N GLU A 78 -16.35 -49.16 -6.27
CA GLU A 78 -15.10 -49.58 -5.60
C GLU A 78 -13.83 -48.82 -6.03
N ALA A 79 -12.92 -48.57 -5.06
CA ALA A 79 -11.47 -48.67 -5.25
C ALA A 79 -10.77 -48.80 -3.89
N TYR A 80 -10.07 -49.92 -3.68
CA TYR A 80 -9.29 -50.25 -2.49
C TYR A 80 -8.08 -49.29 -2.31
N ALA A 81 -8.05 -48.56 -1.19
CA ALA A 81 -6.83 -48.11 -0.54
C ALA A 81 -6.99 -48.39 0.97
N PRO A 82 -5.94 -48.80 1.72
CA PRO A 82 -6.08 -49.25 3.10
C PRO A 82 -6.19 -48.04 4.04
N GLN A 83 -7.29 -47.31 3.97
CA GLN A 83 -7.74 -46.34 4.97
C GLN A 83 -8.87 -46.99 5.76
N GLY A 84 -8.52 -48.09 6.44
CA GLY A 84 -9.46 -48.88 7.23
C GLY A 84 -9.91 -48.11 8.48
N TRP A 85 -11.08 -48.49 8.99
CA TRP A 85 -11.67 -48.12 10.29
C TRP A 85 -10.68 -47.97 11.46
N ILE A 86 -9.51 -48.62 11.43
CA ILE A 86 -8.42 -48.46 12.40
C ILE A 86 -7.85 -47.04 12.40
N ALA A 87 -7.70 -46.37 11.25
CA ALA A 87 -7.25 -44.97 11.18
C ALA A 87 -8.31 -44.03 11.78
N PHE A 88 -9.58 -44.26 11.44
CA PHE A 88 -10.71 -43.53 11.99
C PHE A 88 -10.86 -43.74 13.51
N VAL A 89 -10.70 -44.98 13.98
CA VAL A 89 -10.71 -45.33 15.41
C VAL A 89 -9.50 -44.73 16.13
N MET A 90 -8.32 -44.72 15.51
CA MET A 90 -7.13 -44.08 16.08
C MET A 90 -7.25 -42.56 16.12
N GLU A 91 -7.86 -41.93 15.12
CA GLU A 91 -8.15 -40.49 15.08
C GLU A 91 -9.22 -40.11 16.12
N TYR A 92 -10.25 -40.94 16.26
CA TYR A 92 -11.27 -40.84 17.31
C TYR A 92 -10.68 -41.02 18.71
N ILE A 93 -9.86 -42.05 18.94
CA ILE A 93 -9.15 -42.30 20.22
C ILE A 93 -8.18 -41.15 20.51
N LYS A 94 -7.44 -40.64 19.52
CA LYS A 94 -6.57 -39.47 19.69
C LYS A 94 -7.38 -38.22 20.06
N SER A 95 -8.52 -37.96 19.40
CA SER A 95 -9.41 -36.84 19.73
C SER A 95 -10.04 -36.98 21.13
N TRP A 96 -10.27 -38.22 21.59
CA TRP A 96 -10.86 -38.52 22.90
C TRP A 96 -9.84 -38.38 24.04
N PHE A 97 -8.59 -38.82 23.84
CA PHE A 97 -7.53 -38.70 24.84
C PHE A 97 -6.87 -37.30 24.88
N TRP A 98 -6.84 -36.56 23.76
CA TRP A 98 -6.06 -35.31 23.64
C TRP A 98 -6.90 -34.06 23.28
N GLY A 99 -8.21 -34.21 23.05
CA GLY A 99 -9.08 -33.14 22.54
C GLY A 99 -8.88 -32.85 21.05
N PRO A 100 -9.80 -32.11 20.39
CA PRO A 100 -9.68 -31.79 18.98
C PRO A 100 -8.46 -30.88 18.74
N VAL A 101 -7.62 -31.25 17.77
CA VAL A 101 -6.50 -30.43 17.32
C VAL A 101 -7.06 -29.18 16.64
N VAL A 102 -6.62 -27.99 17.06
CA VAL A 102 -6.99 -26.73 16.40
C VAL A 102 -6.23 -26.64 15.08
N THR A 103 -6.93 -26.45 13.97
CA THR A 103 -6.30 -26.25 12.66
C THR A 103 -6.29 -24.78 12.27
N LEU A 104 -5.41 -24.40 11.35
CA LEU A 104 -5.39 -23.07 10.76
C LEU A 104 -6.72 -22.75 10.05
N GLN A 105 -7.35 -23.76 9.45
CA GLN A 105 -8.69 -23.67 8.86
C GLN A 105 -9.75 -23.34 9.90
N ASP A 106 -9.68 -23.89 11.12
CA ASP A 106 -10.58 -23.50 12.21
C ASP A 106 -10.40 -22.04 12.61
N CYS A 107 -9.15 -21.56 12.68
CA CYS A 107 -8.84 -20.15 12.96
C CYS A 107 -9.38 -19.21 11.87
N LEU A 108 -9.26 -19.59 10.60
CA LEU A 108 -9.85 -18.86 9.46
C LEU A 108 -11.38 -18.89 9.53
N ALA A 109 -11.97 -20.04 9.80
CA ALA A 109 -13.42 -20.19 9.95
C ALA A 109 -13.95 -19.33 11.10
N ALA A 110 -13.24 -19.27 12.23
CA ALA A 110 -13.57 -18.38 13.35
C ALA A 110 -13.49 -16.90 12.94
N PHE A 111 -12.47 -16.51 12.19
CA PHE A 111 -12.30 -15.13 11.73
C PHE A 111 -13.42 -14.68 10.77
N PHE A 112 -13.81 -15.55 9.83
CA PHE A 112 -14.86 -15.25 8.84
C PHE A 112 -16.27 -15.63 9.30
N ALA A 113 -16.43 -16.13 10.53
CA ALA A 113 -17.73 -16.41 11.12
C ALA A 113 -18.53 -15.11 11.31
N ARG A 114 -19.85 -15.24 11.39
CA ARG A 114 -20.72 -14.12 11.73
C ARG A 114 -20.51 -13.73 13.19
N ASP A 115 -20.29 -12.44 13.42
CA ASP A 115 -20.08 -11.87 14.75
C ASP A 115 -21.29 -11.02 15.16
N GLU A 116 -21.76 -11.23 16.39
CA GLU A 116 -22.90 -10.50 16.94
C GLU A 116 -22.41 -9.26 17.71
N LEU A 117 -22.73 -8.08 17.19
CA LEU A 117 -22.44 -6.81 17.83
C LEU A 117 -23.54 -6.48 18.82
N LYS A 118 -23.32 -6.71 20.12
CA LYS A 118 -24.28 -6.48 21.22
C LYS A 118 -23.57 -5.91 22.46
N GLY A 119 -24.34 -5.33 23.38
CA GLY A 119 -23.80 -4.78 24.64
C GLY A 119 -22.77 -3.68 24.39
N ASP A 120 -21.59 -3.81 25.00
CA ASP A 120 -20.49 -2.85 24.85
C ASP A 120 -19.89 -2.82 23.43
N ASN A 121 -20.15 -3.85 22.61
CA ASN A 121 -19.69 -3.98 21.22
C ASN A 121 -20.70 -3.48 20.18
N MET A 122 -21.75 -2.75 20.58
CA MET A 122 -22.72 -2.17 19.63
C MET A 122 -22.06 -1.18 18.66
N TYR A 123 -22.56 -1.11 17.43
CA TYR A 123 -22.03 -0.21 16.40
C TYR A 123 -22.94 1.02 16.17
N SER A 124 -22.36 2.12 15.68
CA SER A 124 -23.11 3.33 15.35
C SER A 124 -23.82 3.18 13.99
N CYS A 125 -25.14 3.04 14.01
CA CYS A 125 -25.93 2.91 12.79
C CYS A 125 -26.21 4.29 12.17
N GLU A 126 -25.73 4.54 10.95
CA GLU A 126 -25.92 5.82 10.25
C GLU A 126 -27.39 6.19 10.01
N LYS A 127 -28.27 5.20 9.81
CA LYS A 127 -29.72 5.41 9.60
C LYS A 127 -30.44 5.68 10.92
N CYS A 128 -30.05 4.99 11.99
CA CYS A 128 -30.66 5.18 13.31
C CYS A 128 -30.07 6.35 14.11
N LYS A 129 -28.88 6.84 13.73
CA LYS A 129 -28.09 7.88 14.41
C LYS A 129 -27.80 7.55 15.89
N LYS A 130 -27.61 6.27 16.21
CA LYS A 130 -27.30 5.78 17.57
C LYS A 130 -26.71 4.37 17.56
N LEU A 131 -26.19 3.93 18.70
CA LEU A 131 -25.68 2.59 18.91
C LEU A 131 -26.78 1.53 18.76
N ARG A 132 -26.45 0.46 18.05
CA ARG A 132 -27.37 -0.62 17.69
C ARG A 132 -26.72 -1.98 17.76
N ASN A 133 -27.55 -2.97 18.07
CA ASN A 133 -27.21 -4.35 17.84
C ASN A 133 -27.08 -4.58 16.32
N GLY A 134 -26.09 -5.39 15.95
CA GLY A 134 -25.84 -5.71 14.56
C GLY A 134 -25.25 -7.10 14.39
N VAL A 135 -25.18 -7.56 13.15
CA VAL A 135 -24.42 -8.75 12.78
C VAL A 135 -23.34 -8.31 11.79
N LYS A 136 -22.08 -8.56 12.13
CA LYS A 136 -20.94 -8.35 11.27
C LYS A 136 -20.58 -9.66 10.58
N PHE A 137 -20.25 -9.59 9.31
CA PHE A 137 -19.68 -10.71 8.56
C PHE A 137 -18.76 -10.18 7.49
N CYS A 138 -17.77 -10.98 7.09
CA CYS A 138 -16.84 -10.59 6.06
C CYS A 138 -16.48 -11.77 5.16
N LYS A 139 -16.01 -11.44 3.96
CA LYS A 139 -15.48 -12.37 2.97
C LYS A 139 -14.28 -11.75 2.29
N VAL A 140 -13.37 -12.57 1.78
CA VAL A 140 -12.23 -12.09 1.00
C VAL A 140 -12.69 -11.76 -0.41
N GLN A 141 -12.48 -10.50 -0.83
CA GLN A 141 -12.76 -10.05 -2.19
C GLN A 141 -11.59 -10.36 -3.13
N SER A 142 -10.36 -10.09 -2.69
CA SER A 142 -9.14 -10.33 -3.44
C SER A 142 -8.04 -10.91 -2.56
N LEU A 143 -7.28 -11.84 -3.13
CA LEU A 143 -6.23 -12.60 -2.48
C LEU A 143 -4.84 -12.03 -2.82
N PRO A 144 -3.93 -11.83 -1.84
CA PRO A 144 -2.58 -11.33 -2.09
C PRO A 144 -1.67 -12.41 -2.66
N GLU A 145 -0.57 -12.05 -3.33
CA GLU A 145 0.42 -13.04 -3.80
C GLU A 145 1.10 -13.76 -2.63
N ILE A 146 1.43 -13.00 -1.58
CA ILE A 146 1.91 -13.51 -0.30
C ILE A 146 0.89 -13.18 0.77
N LEU A 147 0.30 -14.21 1.36
CA LEU A 147 -0.61 -14.11 2.48
C LEU A 147 0.18 -14.17 3.79
N CYS A 148 0.15 -13.07 4.54
CA CYS A 148 0.66 -13.01 5.90
C CYS A 148 -0.47 -13.34 6.89
N ILE A 149 -0.27 -14.37 7.71
CA ILE A 149 -1.23 -14.77 8.75
C ILE A 149 -0.56 -14.63 10.11
N HIS A 150 -1.15 -13.80 10.98
CA HIS A 150 -0.74 -13.68 12.37
C HIS A 150 -1.71 -14.45 13.26
N LEU A 151 -1.21 -15.32 14.14
CA LEU A 151 -2.01 -15.99 15.16
C LEU A 151 -1.99 -15.15 16.44
N LYS A 152 -3.16 -14.66 16.87
CA LYS A 152 -3.34 -13.80 18.06
C LYS A 152 -3.09 -14.57 19.37
N ARG A 153 -1.81 -14.87 19.65
CA ARG A 153 -1.39 -15.63 20.83
C ARG A 153 -1.35 -14.80 22.10
N PHE A 154 -1.09 -13.50 22.01
CA PHE A 154 -0.94 -12.64 23.18
C PHE A 154 -2.27 -11.99 23.56
N ARG A 155 -2.63 -12.11 24.84
CA ARG A 155 -3.76 -11.40 25.44
C ARG A 155 -3.22 -10.48 26.53
N HIS A 156 -3.57 -9.21 26.44
CA HIS A 156 -3.20 -8.20 27.42
C HIS A 156 -4.46 -7.77 28.16
N GLU A 157 -4.54 -8.10 29.44
CA GLU A 157 -5.56 -7.62 30.36
C GLU A 157 -4.95 -6.56 31.27
N LEU A 158 -5.77 -5.77 31.98
CA LEU A 158 -5.29 -4.62 32.77
C LEU A 158 -4.15 -4.96 33.74
N MET A 159 -4.15 -6.19 34.28
CA MET A 159 -3.26 -6.60 35.37
C MET A 159 -2.24 -7.66 34.96
N PHE A 160 -2.41 -8.33 33.82
CA PHE A 160 -1.53 -9.41 33.39
C PHE A 160 -1.57 -9.61 31.87
N SER A 161 -0.48 -10.18 31.34
CA SER A 161 -0.39 -10.58 29.93
C SER A 161 -0.19 -12.09 29.86
N THR A 162 -0.93 -12.77 29.00
CA THR A 162 -0.82 -14.22 28.78
C THR A 162 -0.52 -14.56 27.34
N LYS A 163 0.14 -15.70 27.13
CA LYS A 163 0.37 -16.29 25.80
C LYS A 163 -0.45 -17.58 25.69
N ILE A 164 -1.20 -17.70 24.60
CA ILE A 164 -1.91 -18.93 24.22
C ILE A 164 -0.89 -19.94 23.69
N GLY A 165 -0.64 -20.99 24.47
CA GLY A 165 0.23 -22.11 24.10
C GLY A 165 -0.44 -23.21 23.29
N THR A 166 -1.71 -23.04 22.88
CA THR A 166 -2.44 -24.02 22.06
C THR A 166 -1.69 -24.25 20.75
N HIS A 167 -1.37 -25.50 20.44
CA HIS A 167 -0.82 -25.89 19.16
C HIS A 167 -1.88 -25.70 18.06
N VAL A 168 -1.51 -24.99 16.99
CA VAL A 168 -2.35 -24.79 15.81
C VAL A 168 -1.69 -25.57 14.69
N SER A 169 -2.35 -26.61 14.18
CA SER A 169 -1.87 -27.38 13.03
C SER A 169 -2.07 -26.57 11.75
N PHE A 170 -1.03 -26.43 10.94
CA PHE A 170 -1.06 -25.71 9.67
C PHE A 170 -0.43 -26.56 8.55
N PRO A 171 -0.96 -26.49 7.32
CA PRO A 171 -0.44 -27.27 6.20
C PRO A 171 0.82 -26.62 5.62
N LEU A 172 1.81 -27.41 5.20
CA LEU A 172 2.99 -26.90 4.46
C LEU A 172 2.65 -26.56 3.00
N GLY A 173 1.60 -27.14 2.45
CA GLY A 173 1.13 -26.92 1.08
C GLY A 173 -0.37 -27.14 0.97
N GLY A 174 -0.99 -26.53 -0.04
CA GLY A 174 -2.42 -26.74 -0.30
C GLY A 174 -3.38 -26.09 0.71
N LEU A 175 -2.98 -24.98 1.36
CA LEU A 175 -3.92 -24.16 2.14
C LEU A 175 -4.95 -23.54 1.19
N ASP A 176 -6.19 -24.00 1.22
CA ASP A 176 -7.26 -23.48 0.38
C ASP A 176 -8.08 -22.38 1.06
N LEU A 177 -8.15 -21.21 0.42
CA LEU A 177 -8.96 -20.07 0.85
C LEU A 177 -10.31 -19.93 0.13
N GLN A 178 -10.63 -20.82 -0.82
CA GLN A 178 -11.91 -20.83 -1.54
C GLN A 178 -13.15 -20.70 -0.64
N PRO A 179 -13.25 -21.37 0.54
CA PRO A 179 -14.44 -21.25 1.41
C PRO A 179 -14.69 -19.83 1.95
N PHE A 180 -13.67 -18.99 1.97
CA PHE A 180 -13.70 -17.66 2.57
C PHE A 180 -13.86 -16.53 1.54
N LEU A 181 -13.89 -16.85 0.24
CA LEU A 181 -14.05 -15.87 -0.82
C LEU A 181 -15.49 -15.33 -0.93
N ALA A 182 -15.60 -14.09 -1.38
CA ALA A 182 -16.85 -13.51 -1.86
C ALA A 182 -17.27 -14.17 -3.17
N LYS A 183 -18.58 -14.25 -3.44
CA LYS A 183 -19.12 -14.95 -4.63
C LYS A 183 -18.66 -14.32 -5.95
N ASP A 184 -18.40 -13.02 -5.93
CA ASP A 184 -17.95 -12.19 -7.04
C ASP A 184 -16.42 -11.95 -7.01
N SER A 185 -15.67 -12.73 -6.23
CA SER A 185 -14.21 -12.68 -6.24
C SER A 185 -13.65 -13.06 -7.62
N SER A 186 -12.63 -12.34 -8.07
CA SER A 186 -11.93 -12.58 -9.34
C SER A 186 -10.67 -13.44 -9.19
N ALA A 187 -10.48 -14.11 -8.04
CA ALA A 187 -9.30 -14.93 -7.80
C ALA A 187 -9.37 -16.25 -8.59
N HIS A 188 -8.32 -16.57 -9.35
CA HIS A 188 -8.21 -17.84 -10.07
C HIS A 188 -7.43 -18.88 -9.27
N THR A 189 -6.50 -18.43 -8.43
CA THR A 189 -5.69 -19.28 -7.55
C THR A 189 -6.03 -19.01 -6.09
N THR A 190 -6.56 -20.02 -5.40
CA THR A 190 -6.95 -19.95 -3.98
C THR A 190 -6.10 -20.81 -3.06
N SER A 191 -5.27 -21.67 -3.64
CA SER A 191 -4.35 -22.55 -2.92
C SER A 191 -3.04 -21.85 -2.63
N TYR A 192 -2.52 -22.06 -1.44
CA TYR A 192 -1.27 -21.49 -0.95
C TYR A 192 -0.33 -22.55 -0.39
N ASP A 193 0.96 -22.33 -0.60
CA ASP A 193 2.05 -23.14 -0.07
C ASP A 193 2.86 -22.32 0.94
N LEU A 194 3.25 -22.96 2.05
CA LEU A 194 3.95 -22.29 3.15
C LEU A 194 5.38 -21.90 2.70
N LEU A 195 5.74 -20.66 2.95
CA LEU A 195 7.04 -20.08 2.63
C LEU A 195 7.92 -19.97 3.87
N SER A 196 7.36 -19.45 4.96
CA SER A 196 8.08 -19.34 6.23
C SER A 196 7.14 -19.27 7.43
N VAL A 197 7.69 -19.54 8.61
CA VAL A 197 7.03 -19.47 9.91
C VAL A 197 7.92 -18.71 10.87
N ILE A 198 7.40 -17.68 11.51
CA ILE A 198 8.02 -17.05 12.68
C ILE A 198 7.43 -17.71 13.92
N CYS A 199 8.29 -18.19 14.82
CA CYS A 199 7.90 -18.78 16.09
C CYS A 199 8.32 -17.85 17.24
N HIS A 200 7.58 -17.92 18.34
CA HIS A 200 7.94 -17.24 19.56
C HIS A 200 8.00 -18.26 20.69
N HIS A 201 9.14 -18.35 21.37
CA HIS A 201 9.34 -19.17 22.55
C HIS A 201 9.32 -18.29 23.80
N GLY A 202 8.75 -18.79 24.90
CA GLY A 202 8.65 -18.04 26.15
C GLY A 202 7.27 -17.45 26.41
N THR A 203 7.24 -16.42 27.26
CA THR A 203 6.04 -15.82 27.87
C THR A 203 5.64 -14.52 27.19
N ALA A 204 4.51 -13.93 27.59
CA ALA A 204 4.09 -12.63 27.05
C ALA A 204 5.06 -11.48 27.41
N SER A 205 5.85 -11.61 28.48
CA SER A 205 6.72 -10.55 28.98
C SER A 205 8.19 -10.72 28.57
N SER A 206 8.58 -11.92 28.16
CA SER A 206 9.95 -12.25 27.77
C SER A 206 9.94 -13.53 26.94
N GLY A 207 10.69 -13.53 25.84
CA GLY A 207 10.78 -14.66 24.94
C GLY A 207 11.86 -14.49 23.88
N HIS A 208 11.86 -15.42 22.94
CA HIS A 208 12.84 -15.55 21.87
C HIS A 208 12.15 -15.85 20.54
N TYR A 209 12.60 -15.24 19.45
CA TYR A 209 12.02 -15.45 18.13
C TYR A 209 12.99 -16.21 17.24
N ILE A 210 12.46 -17.22 16.55
CA ILE A 210 13.18 -17.95 15.50
C ILE A 210 12.31 -17.98 14.23
N ALA A 211 12.92 -18.30 13.09
CA ALA A 211 12.20 -18.47 11.84
C ALA A 211 12.53 -19.79 11.16
N TYR A 212 11.50 -20.48 10.65
CA TYR A 212 11.66 -21.56 9.70
C TYR A 212 11.38 -21.03 8.31
N CYS A 213 12.32 -21.18 7.38
CA CYS A 213 12.18 -20.68 6.00
C CYS A 213 12.49 -21.79 5.01
N ARG A 214 11.67 -21.90 3.96
CA ARG A 214 11.93 -22.79 2.84
C ARG A 214 12.83 -22.08 1.82
N ASN A 215 13.92 -22.73 1.45
CA ASN A 215 14.84 -22.20 0.45
C ASN A 215 14.34 -22.53 -0.97
N ASP A 216 14.10 -21.50 -1.79
CA ASP A 216 13.53 -21.63 -3.15
C ASP A 216 14.50 -22.32 -4.14
N LEU A 217 15.81 -22.41 -3.83
CA LEU A 217 16.81 -23.02 -4.71
C LEU A 217 16.86 -24.55 -4.61
N ASN A 218 16.74 -25.10 -3.40
CA ASN A 218 16.83 -26.54 -3.14
C ASN A 218 15.54 -27.14 -2.56
N ASN A 219 14.53 -26.31 -2.25
CA ASN A 219 13.25 -26.68 -1.68
C ASN A 219 13.32 -27.31 -0.26
N LEU A 220 14.44 -27.15 0.45
CA LEU A 220 14.66 -27.64 1.83
C LEU A 220 14.30 -26.56 2.87
N TRP A 221 14.07 -27.00 4.11
CA TRP A 221 13.74 -26.12 5.24
C TRP A 221 14.96 -25.85 6.11
N TYR A 222 15.04 -24.60 6.58
CA TYR A 222 16.09 -24.16 7.49
C TYR A 222 15.48 -23.42 8.67
N GLU A 223 16.01 -23.71 9.87
CA GLU A 223 15.83 -22.92 11.07
C GLU A 223 16.86 -21.79 11.08
N PHE A 224 16.39 -20.57 11.34
CA PHE A 224 17.19 -19.38 11.57
C PHE A 224 16.99 -18.96 13.01
N ASP A 225 18.01 -19.21 13.83
CA ASP A 225 18.08 -18.83 15.25
C ASP A 225 19.26 -17.87 15.43
N ASP A 226 18.95 -16.58 15.38
CA ASP A 226 19.91 -15.47 15.35
C ASP A 226 21.00 -15.66 14.27
N GLN A 227 22.22 -15.98 14.71
CA GLN A 227 23.39 -16.19 13.85
C GLN A 227 23.53 -17.64 13.36
N SER A 228 22.71 -18.56 13.89
CA SER A 228 22.76 -19.99 13.59
C SER A 228 21.73 -20.35 12.53
N VAL A 229 22.17 -21.08 11.50
CA VAL A 229 21.30 -21.57 10.43
C VAL A 229 21.47 -23.08 10.30
N THR A 230 20.38 -23.82 10.50
CA THR A 230 20.40 -25.30 10.54
C THR A 230 19.35 -25.86 9.61
N GLU A 231 19.71 -26.83 8.77
CA GLU A 231 18.72 -27.56 7.96
C GLU A 231 17.83 -28.42 8.87
N VAL A 232 16.52 -28.40 8.63
CA VAL A 232 15.53 -29.15 9.43
C VAL A 232 14.55 -29.91 8.53
N PRO A 233 14.02 -31.06 8.99
CA PRO A 233 12.98 -31.77 8.24
C PRO A 233 11.63 -31.03 8.33
N GLU A 234 10.76 -31.28 7.35
CA GLU A 234 9.39 -30.75 7.31
C GLU A 234 8.57 -31.01 8.60
N SER A 235 8.80 -32.16 9.23
CA SER A 235 8.14 -32.53 10.48
C SER A 235 8.51 -31.60 11.65
N CYS A 236 9.71 -31.00 11.65
CA CYS A 236 10.09 -30.00 12.64
C CYS A 236 9.21 -28.74 12.47
N VAL A 237 9.07 -28.28 11.22
CA VAL A 237 8.28 -27.09 10.88
C VAL A 237 6.79 -27.30 11.20
N GLN A 238 6.22 -28.46 10.88
CA GLN A 238 4.79 -28.77 11.14
C GLN A 238 4.40 -28.77 12.62
N ASN A 239 5.36 -29.05 13.50
CA ASN A 239 5.15 -29.09 14.95
C ASN A 239 5.55 -27.78 15.65
N ALA A 240 5.95 -26.76 14.88
CA ALA A 240 6.40 -25.48 15.43
C ALA A 240 5.24 -24.70 16.06
N GLU A 241 5.51 -23.99 17.15
CA GLU A 241 4.54 -23.08 17.78
C GLU A 241 4.43 -21.76 16.99
N ALA A 242 3.86 -21.86 15.79
CA ALA A 242 3.78 -20.76 14.83
C ALA A 242 3.13 -19.51 15.44
N TYR A 243 3.75 -18.35 15.25
CA TYR A 243 3.21 -17.04 15.61
C TYR A 243 2.77 -16.25 14.37
N VAL A 244 3.61 -16.21 13.34
CA VAL A 244 3.27 -15.63 12.03
C VAL A 244 3.62 -16.62 10.93
N LEU A 245 2.71 -16.84 9.99
CA LEU A 245 2.87 -17.73 8.84
C LEU A 245 2.85 -16.90 7.56
N PHE A 246 3.83 -17.14 6.68
CA PHE A 246 3.85 -16.56 5.34
C PHE A 246 3.54 -17.66 4.33
N TYR A 247 2.46 -17.45 3.58
CA TYR A 247 1.98 -18.35 2.55
C TYR A 247 2.11 -17.69 1.18
N LYS A 248 2.55 -18.43 0.17
CA LYS A 248 2.67 -17.97 -1.22
C LYS A 248 1.62 -18.66 -2.07
N LYS A 249 0.96 -17.92 -2.97
CA LYS A 249 0.03 -18.54 -3.93
C LYS A 249 0.70 -19.68 -4.68
N SER A 250 0.00 -20.79 -4.82
CA SER A 250 0.51 -21.96 -5.51
C SER A 250 0.77 -21.65 -6.99
N LYS A 251 1.87 -22.17 -7.52
CA LYS A 251 2.40 -21.76 -8.83
C LYS A 251 2.20 -22.78 -9.94
N GLU A 252 1.49 -23.88 -9.72
CA GLU A 252 1.49 -25.00 -10.67
C GLU A 252 1.06 -24.55 -12.09
N ASP A 253 -0.06 -23.83 -12.19
CA ASP A 253 -0.55 -23.31 -13.47
C ASP A 253 0.34 -22.20 -14.03
N ALA A 254 0.87 -21.33 -13.16
CA ALA A 254 1.81 -20.28 -13.57
C ALA A 254 3.13 -20.88 -14.12
N GLN A 255 3.60 -22.00 -13.59
CA GLN A 255 4.78 -22.70 -14.10
C GLN A 255 4.52 -23.35 -15.46
N LYS A 256 3.36 -24.00 -15.64
CA LYS A 256 2.94 -24.52 -16.95
C LYS A 256 2.90 -23.42 -18.00
N GLU A 257 2.35 -22.27 -17.62
CA GLU A 257 2.25 -21.09 -18.47
C GLU A 257 3.63 -20.52 -18.85
N ARG A 258 4.55 -20.38 -17.89
CA ARG A 258 5.95 -19.97 -18.17
C ARG A 258 6.66 -20.91 -19.13
N ARG A 259 6.49 -22.23 -18.97
CA ARG A 259 7.07 -23.22 -19.89
C ARG A 259 6.50 -23.06 -21.30
N ARG A 260 5.20 -22.80 -21.43
CA ARG A 260 4.55 -22.54 -22.72
C ARG A 260 5.12 -21.28 -23.39
N VAL A 261 5.23 -20.17 -22.65
CA VAL A 261 5.83 -18.92 -23.17
C VAL A 261 7.29 -19.13 -23.57
N SER A 262 8.06 -19.87 -22.76
CA SER A 262 9.45 -20.25 -23.10
C SER A 262 9.53 -21.05 -24.40
N SER A 263 8.59 -21.97 -24.61
CA SER A 263 8.50 -22.74 -25.86
C SER A 263 8.15 -21.85 -27.06
N LEU A 264 7.20 -20.91 -26.90
CA LEU A 264 6.84 -19.97 -27.97
C LEU A 264 8.01 -19.06 -28.36
N LEU A 265 8.81 -18.61 -27.39
CA LEU A 265 10.03 -17.83 -27.65
C LEU A 265 11.08 -18.60 -28.44
N SER A 266 11.13 -19.94 -28.30
CA SER A 266 12.07 -20.80 -29.03
C SER A 266 11.65 -21.09 -30.48
N MET A 267 10.37 -20.87 -30.81
CA MET A 267 9.89 -21.03 -32.18
C MET A 267 10.40 -19.83 -32.99
N MET A 268 11.42 -20.06 -33.82
CA MET A 268 12.07 -19.05 -34.67
C MET A 268 11.18 -18.64 -35.86
N GLU A 269 9.95 -18.20 -35.58
CA GLU A 269 9.09 -17.61 -36.60
C GLU A 269 9.49 -16.13 -36.80
N PRO A 270 9.89 -15.73 -38.02
CA PRO A 270 10.08 -14.33 -38.34
C PRO A 270 8.73 -13.62 -38.23
N SER A 271 8.51 -12.87 -37.16
CA SER A 271 7.32 -12.05 -37.01
C SER A 271 7.54 -10.69 -37.68
N LEU A 272 6.57 -10.27 -38.50
CA LEU A 272 6.59 -8.94 -39.16
C LEU A 272 6.39 -7.80 -38.14
N LEU A 273 5.80 -8.11 -36.99
CA LEU A 273 5.55 -7.18 -35.90
C LEU A 273 6.26 -7.65 -34.63
N GLN A 274 6.82 -6.69 -33.90
CA GLN A 274 7.39 -6.90 -32.57
C GLN A 274 6.66 -5.99 -31.58
N PHE A 275 6.52 -6.46 -30.36
CA PHE A 275 5.81 -5.72 -29.30
C PHE A 275 6.73 -5.49 -28.11
N TYR A 276 6.64 -4.30 -27.53
CA TYR A 276 7.33 -3.93 -26.30
C TYR A 276 6.42 -4.20 -25.10
N ILE A 277 6.99 -4.84 -24.08
CA ILE A 277 6.32 -5.11 -22.83
C ILE A 277 7.16 -4.62 -21.65
N SER A 278 6.50 -4.18 -20.59
CA SER A 278 7.14 -3.78 -19.34
C SER A 278 7.95 -4.93 -18.73
N ARG A 279 9.21 -4.66 -18.41
CA ARG A 279 10.04 -5.56 -17.58
C ARG A 279 9.49 -5.69 -16.16
N GLN A 280 8.86 -4.65 -15.62
CA GLN A 280 8.19 -4.72 -14.33
C GLN A 280 7.05 -5.74 -14.36
N TRP A 281 6.21 -5.72 -15.41
CA TRP A 281 5.16 -6.72 -15.58
C TRP A 281 5.75 -8.12 -15.80
N LEU A 282 6.80 -8.26 -16.61
CA LEU A 282 7.48 -9.54 -16.81
C LEU A 282 8.08 -10.12 -15.52
N ASN A 283 8.59 -9.26 -14.62
CA ASN A 283 9.08 -9.70 -13.32
C ASN A 283 7.95 -10.29 -12.46
N ARG A 284 6.75 -9.68 -12.52
CA ARG A 284 5.55 -10.28 -11.90
C ARG A 284 5.18 -11.59 -12.59
N PHE A 285 5.18 -11.67 -13.91
CA PHE A 285 4.91 -12.92 -14.64
C PHE A 285 5.87 -14.05 -14.21
N LYS A 286 7.15 -13.74 -14.02
CA LYS A 286 8.16 -14.71 -13.57
C LYS A 286 7.98 -15.15 -12.12
N THR A 287 7.50 -14.26 -11.25
CA THR A 287 7.52 -14.50 -9.79
C THR A 287 6.16 -14.80 -9.18
N PHE A 288 5.07 -14.25 -9.72
CA PHE A 288 3.72 -14.32 -9.15
C PHE A 288 2.89 -15.45 -9.76
N ALA A 289 1.98 -16.05 -8.98
CA ALA A 289 0.97 -16.95 -9.53
C ALA A 289 0.02 -16.19 -10.48
N GLU A 290 -0.38 -14.98 -10.09
CA GLU A 290 -1.29 -14.12 -10.85
C GLU A 290 -0.62 -12.75 -11.10
N PRO A 291 0.08 -12.55 -12.23
CA PRO A 291 0.73 -11.27 -12.54
C PRO A 291 -0.23 -10.11 -12.83
N GLY A 292 -1.51 -10.44 -13.04
CA GLY A 292 -2.55 -9.50 -13.45
C GLY A 292 -2.40 -9.04 -14.91
N PRO A 293 -3.25 -8.08 -15.34
CA PRO A 293 -3.23 -7.56 -16.71
C PRO A 293 -1.89 -6.93 -17.07
N ILE A 294 -1.53 -7.00 -18.35
CA ILE A 294 -0.32 -6.34 -18.87
C ILE A 294 -0.46 -4.83 -18.63
N THR A 295 0.58 -4.21 -18.09
CA THR A 295 0.62 -2.75 -17.89
C THR A 295 1.92 -2.21 -18.45
N ASN A 296 1.82 -1.35 -19.48
CA ASN A 296 2.96 -0.67 -20.11
C ASN A 296 3.09 0.80 -19.66
N ASN A 297 2.39 1.19 -18.60
CA ASN A 297 2.33 2.56 -18.08
C ASN A 297 3.57 2.97 -17.27
N ASP A 298 4.44 2.02 -16.93
CA ASP A 298 5.72 2.27 -16.28
C ASP A 298 6.73 2.92 -17.23
N PHE A 299 6.61 2.69 -18.55
CA PHE A 299 7.46 3.33 -19.55
C PHE A 299 6.71 4.24 -20.53
N LEU A 300 5.37 4.23 -20.53
CA LEU A 300 4.55 5.16 -21.32
C LEU A 300 3.90 6.26 -20.48
N CYS A 301 3.77 7.45 -21.06
CA CYS A 301 2.87 8.48 -20.55
C CYS A 301 1.42 8.24 -21.03
N CYS A 302 0.48 9.04 -20.50
CA CYS A 302 -0.92 9.01 -20.94
C CYS A 302 -1.14 9.39 -22.41
N HIS A 303 -0.17 10.03 -23.07
CA HIS A 303 -0.23 10.33 -24.50
C HIS A 303 0.22 9.15 -25.38
N GLY A 304 0.68 8.04 -24.79
CA GLY A 304 1.11 6.84 -25.52
C GLY A 304 2.56 6.84 -25.99
N GLY A 305 3.34 7.88 -25.69
CA GLY A 305 4.78 7.95 -25.96
C GLY A 305 5.63 7.75 -24.70
N VAL A 306 6.93 7.56 -24.89
CA VAL A 306 7.91 7.46 -23.79
C VAL A 306 8.14 8.84 -23.18
N PRO A 307 7.98 9.04 -21.86
CA PRO A 307 8.29 10.32 -21.23
C PRO A 307 9.76 10.72 -21.49
N PRO A 308 10.08 11.99 -21.77
CA PRO A 308 11.44 12.40 -22.13
C PRO A 308 12.51 12.01 -21.10
N HIS A 309 12.20 12.13 -19.81
CA HIS A 309 13.09 11.75 -18.72
C HIS A 309 13.35 10.24 -18.62
N LYS A 310 12.61 9.40 -19.35
CA LYS A 310 12.81 7.93 -19.42
C LYS A 310 13.46 7.49 -20.72
N ALA A 311 13.49 8.35 -21.74
CA ALA A 311 13.94 7.99 -23.08
C ALA A 311 15.41 7.51 -23.08
N THR A 312 16.24 8.04 -22.18
CA THR A 312 17.67 7.70 -22.08
C THR A 312 17.94 6.30 -21.52
N TYR A 313 16.99 5.68 -20.83
CA TYR A 313 17.12 4.34 -20.23
C TYR A 313 15.92 3.44 -20.56
N ILE A 314 15.26 3.67 -21.68
CA ILE A 314 14.05 2.93 -22.06
C ILE A 314 14.29 1.42 -22.18
N ASP A 315 15.47 1.01 -22.64
CA ASP A 315 15.85 -0.40 -22.81
C ASP A 315 15.91 -1.18 -21.47
N ASP A 316 16.13 -0.46 -20.36
CA ASP A 316 16.10 -1.01 -19.00
C ASP A 316 14.68 -1.23 -18.48
N LEU A 317 13.68 -0.63 -19.15
CA LEU A 317 12.27 -0.72 -18.77
C LEU A 317 11.48 -1.72 -19.63
N VAL A 318 11.90 -1.96 -20.87
CA VAL A 318 11.13 -2.75 -21.85
C VAL A 318 11.85 -4.02 -22.28
N LEU A 319 11.07 -5.03 -22.63
CA LEU A 319 11.52 -6.18 -23.41
C LEU A 319 10.74 -6.24 -24.71
N MET A 320 11.44 -6.55 -25.80
CA MET A 320 10.82 -6.79 -27.10
C MET A 320 10.43 -8.26 -27.22
N LEU A 321 9.19 -8.50 -27.63
CA LEU A 321 8.59 -9.83 -27.80
C LEU A 321 8.21 -10.06 -29.26
N PRO A 322 8.40 -11.29 -29.77
CA PRO A 322 7.77 -11.73 -31.01
C PRO A 322 6.24 -11.65 -30.92
N GLN A 323 5.57 -11.44 -32.07
CA GLN A 323 4.11 -11.31 -32.13
C GLN A 323 3.35 -12.50 -31.53
N ASN A 324 3.76 -13.74 -31.82
CA ASN A 324 3.09 -14.94 -31.30
C ASN A 324 3.11 -15.01 -29.76
N VAL A 325 4.20 -14.56 -29.13
CA VAL A 325 4.32 -14.48 -27.67
C VAL A 325 3.44 -13.36 -27.12
N TRP A 326 3.44 -12.19 -27.76
CA TRP A 326 2.57 -11.09 -27.39
C TRP A 326 1.09 -11.48 -27.46
N ASP A 327 0.64 -12.03 -28.58
CA ASP A 327 -0.76 -12.41 -28.80
C ASP A 327 -1.22 -13.44 -27.77
N HIS A 328 -0.37 -14.40 -27.43
CA HIS A 328 -0.64 -15.39 -26.39
C HIS A 328 -0.76 -14.77 -25.00
N LEU A 329 0.19 -13.91 -24.60
CA LEU A 329 0.16 -13.21 -23.31
C LEU A 329 -1.04 -12.26 -23.22
N TYR A 330 -1.31 -11.48 -24.26
CA TYR A 330 -2.41 -10.53 -24.31
C TYR A 330 -3.77 -11.23 -24.31
N SER A 331 -3.93 -12.33 -25.04
CA SER A 331 -5.16 -13.15 -25.02
C SER A 331 -5.45 -13.68 -23.61
N ARG A 332 -4.41 -14.10 -22.88
CA ARG A 332 -4.57 -14.66 -21.53
C ARG A 332 -4.78 -13.61 -20.44
N TYR A 333 -3.98 -12.54 -20.44
CA TYR A 333 -3.93 -11.58 -19.33
C TYR A 333 -4.63 -10.25 -19.64
N GLY A 334 -4.88 -9.94 -20.92
CA GLY A 334 -5.40 -8.65 -21.35
C GLY A 334 -4.53 -7.47 -20.90
N GLY A 335 -5.15 -6.31 -20.72
CA GLY A 335 -4.49 -5.09 -20.30
C GLY A 335 -4.01 -4.22 -21.46
N GLY A 336 -2.85 -3.58 -21.31
CA GLY A 336 -2.23 -2.77 -22.34
C GLY A 336 -1.59 -1.47 -21.81
N PRO A 337 -1.39 -0.47 -22.69
CA PRO A 337 -1.65 -0.54 -24.14
C PRO A 337 -0.68 -1.48 -24.87
N ALA A 338 -1.08 -1.99 -26.04
CA ALA A 338 -0.18 -2.66 -26.96
C ALA A 338 0.81 -1.67 -27.56
N VAL A 339 2.09 -2.02 -27.61
CA VAL A 339 3.16 -1.11 -28.07
C VAL A 339 4.00 -1.82 -29.10
N ASN A 340 3.91 -1.42 -30.36
CA ASN A 340 4.73 -1.95 -31.45
C ASN A 340 5.81 -0.98 -31.92
N HIS A 341 5.83 0.24 -31.38
CA HIS A 341 6.82 1.26 -31.69
C HIS A 341 7.03 2.18 -30.49
N LEU A 342 8.29 2.55 -30.23
CA LEU A 342 8.66 3.48 -29.17
C LEU A 342 9.06 4.82 -29.78
N TYR A 343 8.50 5.89 -29.24
CA TYR A 343 8.85 7.26 -29.61
C TYR A 343 8.85 8.16 -28.38
N ALA A 344 9.73 9.15 -28.36
CA ALA A 344 9.75 10.17 -27.31
C ALA A 344 8.46 11.00 -27.40
N CYS A 345 7.79 11.20 -26.27
CA CYS A 345 6.54 11.93 -26.24
C CYS A 345 6.78 13.44 -26.38
N HIS A 346 6.45 13.98 -27.56
CA HIS A 346 6.60 15.41 -27.83
C HIS A 346 5.67 16.28 -26.96
N THR A 347 4.44 15.83 -26.69
CA THR A 347 3.53 16.56 -25.78
C THR A 347 4.12 16.69 -24.39
N CYS A 348 4.68 15.61 -23.81
CA CYS A 348 5.36 15.68 -22.52
C CYS A 348 6.60 16.59 -22.58
N GLN A 349 7.37 16.55 -23.68
CA GLN A 349 8.52 17.44 -23.87
C GLN A 349 8.10 18.91 -23.84
N THR A 350 7.07 19.29 -24.59
CA THR A 350 6.55 20.66 -24.62
C THR A 350 6.05 21.11 -23.24
N GLU A 351 5.36 20.25 -22.49
CA GLU A 351 4.88 20.61 -21.15
C GLU A 351 6.04 20.77 -20.14
N ILE A 352 7.09 19.94 -20.24
CA ILE A 352 8.31 20.11 -19.45
C ILE A 352 9.00 21.44 -19.78
N GLU A 353 9.20 21.75 -21.06
CA GLU A 353 9.84 22.99 -21.51
C GLU A 353 9.04 24.24 -21.09
N LYS A 354 7.71 24.20 -21.18
CA LYS A 354 6.83 25.28 -20.69
C LYS A 354 6.98 25.47 -19.19
N LEU A 355 7.05 24.38 -18.43
CA LEU A 355 7.22 24.43 -16.97
C LEU A 355 8.58 25.00 -16.57
N GLU A 356 9.66 24.56 -17.23
CA GLU A 356 11.00 25.10 -17.03
C GLU A 356 11.08 26.59 -17.39
N LYS A 357 10.48 26.98 -18.51
CA LYS A 357 10.40 28.40 -18.91
C LYS A 357 9.64 29.23 -17.89
N ARG A 358 8.54 28.69 -17.33
CA ARG A 358 7.78 29.35 -16.26
C ARG A 358 8.63 29.51 -15.00
N ARG A 359 9.25 28.43 -14.51
CA ARG A 359 10.12 28.45 -13.32
C ARG A 359 11.24 29.46 -13.46
N LYS A 360 11.92 29.46 -14.62
CA LYS A 360 12.99 30.40 -14.94
C LYS A 360 12.47 31.84 -14.98
N ALA A 361 11.35 32.10 -15.65
CA ALA A 361 10.77 33.45 -15.71
C ALA A 361 10.37 33.97 -14.32
N GLU A 362 9.81 33.11 -13.46
CA GLU A 362 9.48 33.48 -12.08
C GLU A 362 10.73 33.80 -11.25
N LEU A 363 11.77 32.95 -11.34
CA LEU A 363 13.03 33.16 -10.63
C LEU A 363 13.78 34.41 -11.11
N ASP A 364 13.93 34.58 -12.43
CA ASP A 364 14.64 35.72 -13.02
C ASP A 364 13.97 37.05 -12.66
N MET A 365 12.63 37.09 -12.65
CA MET A 365 11.88 38.27 -12.23
C MET A 365 12.06 38.54 -10.73
N PHE A 366 11.94 37.51 -9.89
CA PHE A 366 12.16 37.65 -8.45
C PHE A 366 13.56 38.17 -8.12
N VAL A 367 14.60 37.60 -8.73
CA VAL A 367 16.00 38.03 -8.52
C VAL A 367 16.19 39.48 -8.94
N ARG A 368 15.59 39.89 -10.06
CA ARG A 368 15.64 41.29 -10.53
C ARG A 368 14.97 42.25 -9.55
N LEU A 369 13.75 41.93 -9.12
CA LEU A 369 12.99 42.77 -8.19
C LEU A 369 13.66 42.82 -6.82
N ASN A 370 14.16 41.70 -6.32
CA ASN A 370 14.89 41.65 -5.06
C ASN A 370 16.18 42.48 -5.13
N LYS A 371 16.94 42.41 -6.23
CA LYS A 371 18.12 43.25 -6.42
C LYS A 371 17.77 44.74 -6.40
N ALA A 372 16.72 45.16 -7.10
CA ALA A 372 16.25 46.55 -7.09
C ALA A 372 15.84 47.00 -5.69
N PHE A 373 15.19 46.14 -4.91
CA PHE A 373 14.82 46.42 -3.52
C PHE A 373 16.03 46.59 -2.59
N GLN A 374 17.10 45.80 -2.79
CA GLN A 374 18.34 45.96 -2.01
C GLN A 374 19.10 47.25 -2.36
N GLU A 375 18.90 47.79 -3.57
CA GLU A 375 19.49 49.06 -4.03
C GLU A 375 18.65 50.28 -3.62
N GLU A 376 17.44 50.08 -3.07
CA GLU A 376 16.54 51.15 -2.64
C GLU A 376 16.93 51.69 -1.26
N GLU A 377 17.38 52.95 -1.21
CA GLU A 377 17.89 53.56 0.03
C GLU A 377 16.82 53.77 1.12
N SER A 378 15.54 53.96 0.75
CA SER A 378 14.48 54.30 1.71
C SER A 378 13.07 53.88 1.26
N PRO A 379 12.74 52.57 1.30
CA PRO A 379 11.41 52.08 0.94
C PRO A 379 10.33 52.59 1.90
N ILE A 380 9.21 53.10 1.37
CA ILE A 380 8.11 53.69 2.18
C ILE A 380 7.29 52.60 2.89
N VAL A 381 7.10 51.45 2.24
CA VAL A 381 6.32 50.31 2.73
C VAL A 381 7.03 49.02 2.35
N ILE A 382 7.22 48.13 3.33
CA ILE A 382 7.81 46.80 3.13
C ILE A 382 6.69 45.77 3.26
N TYR A 383 6.57 44.89 2.28
CA TYR A 383 5.61 43.79 2.31
C TYR A 383 6.23 42.56 2.99
N CYS A 384 5.40 41.75 3.63
CA CYS A 384 5.84 40.53 4.31
C CYS A 384 5.23 39.29 3.66
N ILE A 385 6.04 38.24 3.57
CA ILE A 385 5.64 36.94 3.04
C ILE A 385 6.00 35.82 4.01
N SER A 386 5.13 34.82 4.16
CA SER A 386 5.43 33.66 4.99
C SER A 386 6.62 32.89 4.44
N MET A 387 7.62 32.60 5.28
CA MET A 387 8.76 31.76 4.88
C MET A 387 8.36 30.31 4.63
N HIS A 388 7.24 29.85 5.17
CA HIS A 388 6.70 28.53 4.83
C HIS A 388 6.29 28.46 3.35
N TRP A 389 5.42 29.38 2.92
CA TRP A 389 5.01 29.48 1.52
C TRP A 389 6.19 29.79 0.60
N PHE A 390 7.08 30.69 1.03
CA PHE A 390 8.27 31.04 0.24
C PHE A 390 9.19 29.84 0.00
N ARG A 391 9.38 28.95 0.98
CA ARG A 391 10.16 27.71 0.80
C ARG A 391 9.51 26.75 -0.21
N GLU A 392 8.17 26.67 -0.23
CA GLU A 392 7.44 25.88 -1.25
C GLU A 392 7.63 26.47 -2.65
N TRP A 393 7.48 27.81 -2.77
CA TRP A 393 7.74 28.52 -4.02
C TRP A 393 9.19 28.35 -4.48
N GLU A 394 10.15 28.50 -3.57
CA GLU A 394 11.58 28.31 -3.84
C GLU A 394 11.88 26.88 -4.32
N GLY A 395 11.29 25.87 -3.66
CA GLY A 395 11.37 24.48 -4.08
C GLY A 395 10.84 24.26 -5.48
N PHE A 396 9.71 24.88 -5.82
CA PHE A 396 9.12 24.83 -7.16
C PHE A 396 10.02 25.48 -8.23
N VAL A 397 10.46 26.73 -8.04
CA VAL A 397 11.27 27.44 -9.06
C VAL A 397 12.66 26.85 -9.23
N LYS A 398 13.22 26.23 -8.19
CA LYS A 398 14.48 25.46 -8.25
C LYS A 398 14.31 24.04 -8.79
N GLY A 399 13.09 23.62 -9.14
CA GLY A 399 12.80 22.31 -9.71
C GLY A 399 12.90 21.14 -8.73
N LYS A 400 12.92 21.41 -7.41
CA LYS A 400 12.84 20.36 -6.37
C LYS A 400 11.44 19.77 -6.29
N ASP A 401 10.43 20.62 -6.46
CA ASP A 401 9.02 20.24 -6.42
C ASP A 401 8.37 20.38 -7.80
N ASN A 402 7.59 19.36 -8.20
CA ASN A 402 6.88 19.34 -9.48
C ASN A 402 5.63 20.22 -9.47
N ASP A 403 4.95 20.28 -8.34
CA ASP A 403 3.72 21.06 -8.18
C ASP A 403 4.07 22.50 -7.78
N PRO A 404 3.42 23.53 -8.38
CA PRO A 404 3.57 24.91 -7.93
C PRO A 404 3.01 25.10 -6.51
N PRO A 405 3.48 26.11 -5.75
CA PRO A 405 2.90 26.43 -4.45
C PRO A 405 1.42 26.77 -4.60
N GLY A 406 0.66 26.58 -3.52
CA GLY A 406 -0.71 27.07 -3.43
C GLY A 406 -0.77 28.61 -3.41
N PRO A 407 -1.96 29.21 -3.22
CA PRO A 407 -2.07 30.64 -2.99
C PRO A 407 -1.21 31.10 -1.80
N ILE A 408 -0.68 32.34 -1.86
CA ILE A 408 0.11 32.91 -0.76
C ILE A 408 -0.72 32.83 0.52
N ASP A 409 -0.17 32.23 1.58
CA ASP A 409 -0.81 32.12 2.89
C ASP A 409 0.01 32.84 3.97
N ASN A 410 -0.42 34.06 4.28
CA ASN A 410 0.15 34.89 5.32
C ASN A 410 -0.61 34.80 6.65
N THR A 411 -1.63 33.93 6.78
CA THR A 411 -2.51 33.89 7.96
C THR A 411 -1.73 33.63 9.25
N LYS A 412 -0.67 32.81 9.20
CA LYS A 412 0.18 32.48 10.35
C LYS A 412 1.13 33.59 10.78
N ILE A 413 1.42 34.54 9.88
CA ILE A 413 2.31 35.67 10.13
C ILE A 413 1.54 36.97 10.41
N ALA A 414 0.23 36.99 10.18
CA ALA A 414 -0.62 38.17 10.39
C ALA A 414 -1.26 38.18 11.79
N ILE A 415 -1.37 39.36 12.39
CA ILE A 415 -2.20 39.63 13.57
C ILE A 415 -3.13 40.80 13.28
N ASN A 416 -4.41 40.65 13.62
CA ASN A 416 -5.40 41.71 13.49
C ASN A 416 -5.32 42.63 14.71
N LYS A 417 -4.94 43.89 14.47
CA LYS A 417 -5.02 44.98 15.46
C LYS A 417 -6.00 46.02 14.94
N ASN A 418 -7.16 46.14 15.58
CA ASN A 418 -8.18 47.15 15.28
C ASN A 418 -8.65 47.17 13.81
N GLY A 419 -8.75 46.01 13.15
CA GLY A 419 -9.17 45.90 11.75
C GLY A 419 -8.02 46.01 10.74
N HIS A 420 -6.81 46.32 11.19
CA HIS A 420 -5.61 46.34 10.35
C HIS A 420 -4.76 45.09 10.59
N LEU A 421 -4.37 44.41 9.52
CA LEU A 421 -3.46 43.26 9.61
C LEU A 421 -2.03 43.78 9.69
N THR A 422 -1.31 43.33 10.70
CA THR A 422 0.08 43.71 10.98
C THR A 422 0.92 42.46 11.17
N LEU A 423 2.24 42.57 11.04
CA LEU A 423 3.13 41.44 11.23
C LEU A 423 3.11 41.00 12.70
N LYS A 424 2.92 39.70 12.94
CA LYS A 424 3.03 39.08 14.26
C LYS A 424 4.50 39.07 14.68
N GLN A 425 4.78 39.56 15.89
CA GLN A 425 6.13 39.59 16.44
C GLN A 425 6.73 38.16 16.51
N GLY A 426 7.95 37.99 16.01
CA GLY A 426 8.65 36.70 15.96
C GLY A 426 8.10 35.70 14.92
N ALA A 427 7.25 36.13 13.99
CA ALA A 427 6.79 35.29 12.90
C ALA A 427 7.92 34.99 11.91
N ASP A 428 7.94 33.75 11.37
CA ASP A 428 8.87 33.33 10.30
C ASP A 428 8.43 33.95 8.97
N SER A 429 8.85 35.19 8.73
CA SER A 429 8.47 36.00 7.57
C SER A 429 9.68 36.60 6.86
N GLY A 430 9.63 36.63 5.53
CA GLY A 430 10.55 37.41 4.69
C GLY A 430 10.00 38.80 4.37
N GLN A 431 10.89 39.75 4.12
CA GLN A 431 10.57 41.10 3.67
C GLN A 431 10.78 41.20 2.16
N ILE A 432 9.82 41.79 1.45
CA ILE A 432 9.86 41.96 0.00
C ILE A 432 9.31 43.34 -0.40
N SER A 433 9.67 43.81 -1.59
CA SER A 433 9.14 45.06 -2.14
C SER A 433 7.66 44.93 -2.55
N GLU A 434 7.00 46.07 -2.77
CA GLU A 434 5.64 46.12 -3.31
C GLU A 434 5.53 45.46 -4.68
N GLU A 435 6.51 45.69 -5.56
CA GLU A 435 6.57 45.09 -6.90
C GLU A 435 6.72 43.57 -6.81
N THR A 436 7.54 43.09 -5.87
CA THR A 436 7.73 41.66 -5.62
C THR A 436 6.44 41.02 -5.12
N TRP A 437 5.74 41.68 -4.19
CA TRP A 437 4.43 41.22 -3.71
C TRP A 437 3.42 41.16 -4.85
N ASN A 438 3.27 42.24 -5.62
CA ASN A 438 2.33 42.33 -6.73
C ASN A 438 2.64 41.29 -7.81
N PHE A 439 3.92 41.05 -8.10
CA PHE A 439 4.35 40.01 -9.02
C PHE A 439 3.92 38.61 -8.55
N LEU A 440 4.29 38.20 -7.34
CA LEU A 440 3.96 36.88 -6.81
C LEU A 440 2.45 36.71 -6.63
N HIS A 441 1.74 37.75 -6.16
CA HIS A 441 0.30 37.76 -6.01
C HIS A 441 -0.44 37.66 -7.35
N SER A 442 0.08 38.26 -8.42
CA SER A 442 -0.53 38.16 -9.75
C SER A 442 -0.54 36.73 -10.31
N ILE A 443 0.42 35.90 -9.90
CA ILE A 443 0.57 34.52 -10.35
C ILE A 443 -0.17 33.55 -9.41
N HIS A 444 0.04 33.70 -8.11
CA HIS A 444 -0.38 32.72 -7.10
C HIS A 444 -1.63 33.16 -6.33
N GLY A 445 -1.96 34.46 -6.33
CA GLY A 445 -3.04 35.03 -5.54
C GLY A 445 -2.82 34.85 -4.03
N GLY A 446 -3.92 34.83 -3.27
CA GLY A 446 -3.90 34.59 -1.83
C GLY A 446 -3.79 35.86 -1.00
N GLY A 447 -3.22 35.72 0.20
CA GLY A 447 -3.09 36.76 1.21
C GLY A 447 -3.06 36.19 2.63
N PRO A 448 -3.40 36.99 3.65
CA PRO A 448 -3.64 38.42 3.57
C PRO A 448 -2.38 39.24 3.26
N VAL A 449 -2.58 40.47 2.77
CA VAL A 449 -1.50 41.45 2.65
C VAL A 449 -1.05 41.85 4.06
N VAL A 450 0.26 41.80 4.30
CA VAL A 450 0.89 42.22 5.56
C VAL A 450 2.04 43.16 5.21
N THR A 451 2.06 44.34 5.81
CA THR A 451 3.07 45.38 5.56
C THR A 451 3.67 45.92 6.84
N VAL A 452 4.93 46.35 6.78
CA VAL A 452 5.65 47.04 7.84
C VAL A 452 6.15 48.38 7.27
N ARG A 453 6.09 49.46 8.06
CA ARG A 453 6.69 50.75 7.70
C ARG A 453 8.05 50.86 8.41
N PRO A 454 9.14 51.20 7.70
CA PRO A 454 10.42 51.44 8.35
C PRO A 454 10.32 52.67 9.26
N ASN A 455 10.96 52.60 10.42
CA ASN A 455 10.94 53.66 11.43
C ASN A 455 11.88 54.79 10.98
N VAL A 456 11.34 55.91 10.50
CA VAL A 456 12.14 57.12 10.24
C VAL A 456 12.37 57.82 11.58
N GLY A 457 13.49 57.51 12.23
CA GLY A 457 13.90 58.14 13.48
C GLY A 457 15.37 58.51 13.42
N HIS A 458 15.66 59.80 13.19
CA HIS A 458 16.89 60.40 13.66
C HIS A 458 16.98 60.19 15.17
N GLN A 459 17.94 59.40 15.62
CA GLN A 459 18.45 59.48 16.98
C GLN A 459 19.93 59.11 16.97
N GLU A 460 20.78 60.12 17.06
CA GLU A 460 22.16 59.97 17.52
C GLU A 460 22.12 59.33 18.92
N SER A 461 22.72 58.16 19.07
CA SER A 461 23.35 57.75 20.31
C SER A 461 24.26 56.54 20.09
N GLU A 462 25.46 56.68 20.60
CA GLU A 462 26.64 55.84 20.52
C GLU A 462 26.49 54.41 21.13
N VAL A 463 27.26 53.48 20.51
CA VAL A 463 28.02 52.36 21.11
C VAL A 463 27.31 51.01 21.42
N SER A 464 27.66 50.02 20.56
CA SER A 464 28.28 48.70 20.85
C SER A 464 27.54 47.42 20.42
N GLN A 465 28.24 46.67 19.54
CA GLN A 465 28.30 45.21 19.36
C GLN A 465 26.98 44.51 18.93
N SER A 466 26.91 43.68 17.90
CA SER A 466 27.89 42.84 17.19
C SER A 466 27.34 42.51 15.80
N GLU A 467 28.18 42.58 14.77
CA GLU A 467 27.89 42.11 13.42
C GLU A 467 27.85 40.57 13.39
N GLU A 468 26.80 39.98 12.81
CA GLU A 468 26.89 38.63 12.25
C GLU A 468 26.38 38.65 10.81
N LYS A 469 27.37 38.57 9.92
CA LYS A 469 27.30 38.56 8.46
C LYS A 469 27.00 37.13 8.01
N VAL A 470 25.96 36.91 7.20
CA VAL A 470 25.78 35.63 6.49
C VAL A 470 26.12 35.85 5.02
N GLU A 471 27.35 35.51 4.66
CA GLU A 471 27.79 35.34 3.28
C GLU A 471 27.14 34.09 2.67
N VAL A 472 26.60 34.23 1.46
CA VAL A 472 26.15 33.11 0.64
C VAL A 472 27.28 32.75 -0.32
N GLU A 473 27.98 31.64 -0.03
CA GLU A 473 28.94 31.04 -0.97
C GLU A 473 28.20 30.46 -2.18
N THR A 474 28.39 31.10 -3.33
CA THR A 474 28.30 30.44 -4.64
C THR A 474 29.54 29.60 -4.87
N ARG A 475 29.39 28.27 -4.94
CA ARG A 475 30.34 27.40 -5.63
C ARG A 475 29.67 26.72 -6.81
N THR A 476 30.05 27.18 -7.99
CA THR A 476 30.17 26.40 -9.21
C THR A 476 31.19 25.27 -9.01
N ILE A 477 30.75 24.01 -9.19
CA ILE A 477 31.19 23.03 -10.19
C ILE A 477 30.02 22.07 -10.40
#